data_AF-A0A1G0NP02-F1
#
_entry.id   AF-A0A1G0NP02-F1
#
_cell.length_a   1.000
_cell.length_b   1.000
_cell.length_c   1.000
_cell.angle_alpha   90.00
_cell.angle_beta   90.00
_cell.angle_gamma   90.00
#
_symmetry.space_group_name_H-M   'P 1'
#
loop_
_entity.id
_entity.type
_entity.pdbx_description
1 polymer ?
#
loop_
_entity_poly.entity_id
_entity_poly.type
_entity_poly.pdbx_seq_one_letter_code
_entity_poly.pdbx_strand_id
1 'polypeptide(L)'
;MELAELLHESSSQILEGAVEAMERSHLSNYELAGREQVHQRLKALLVLTTRAVKERNLGPMIAYADSIARERYAAGFDLSEVQTAFNVLEEAIWTRIVHTLPPADFGEALGLVSTVLGAGKDALARTYVTLASKARTGSLNLQSLFSGTESGL
;
A
#
# COMPACT_ATOMS: atom_id res chain seq x y z
N MET A 1 9.91 24.30 -9.33
CA MET A 1 9.17 23.87 -8.13
C MET A 1 9.70 22.50 -7.76
N GLU A 2 10.11 22.31 -6.52
CA GLU A 2 10.62 21.02 -6.07
C GLU A 2 9.47 20.01 -5.89
N LEU A 3 9.74 18.71 -6.06
CA LEU A 3 8.70 17.68 -5.92
C LEU A 3 8.02 17.74 -4.53
N ALA A 4 8.80 17.93 -3.46
CA ALA A 4 8.24 17.99 -2.11
C ALA A 4 7.29 19.19 -1.90
N GLU A 5 7.55 20.31 -2.58
CA GLU A 5 6.70 21.49 -2.58
C GLU A 5 5.40 21.22 -3.34
N LEU A 6 5.49 20.62 -4.55
CA LEU A 6 4.34 20.19 -5.33
C LEU A 6 3.40 19.29 -4.50
N LEU A 7 3.95 18.27 -3.83
CA LEU A 7 3.18 17.32 -3.02
C LEU A 7 2.47 18.01 -1.86
N HIS A 8 3.08 19.04 -1.28
CA HIS A 8 2.49 19.81 -0.20
C HIS A 8 1.38 20.75 -0.69
N GLU A 9 1.66 21.56 -1.70
CA GLU A 9 0.71 22.56 -2.23
C GLU A 9 -0.50 21.91 -2.90
N SER A 10 -0.29 20.74 -3.51
CA SER A 10 -1.32 20.02 -4.26
C SER A 10 -1.97 18.90 -3.46
N SER A 11 -1.75 18.85 -2.14
CA SER A 11 -2.18 17.72 -1.31
C SER A 11 -3.68 17.46 -1.40
N SER A 12 -4.48 18.53 -1.42
CA SER A 12 -5.94 18.42 -1.46
C SER A 12 -6.42 17.82 -2.78
N GLN A 13 -5.86 18.25 -3.93
CA GLN A 13 -6.21 17.71 -5.24
C GLN A 13 -5.76 16.26 -5.41
N ILE A 14 -4.57 15.92 -4.91
CA ILE A 14 -4.04 14.56 -4.94
C ILE A 14 -4.95 13.64 -4.11
N LEU A 15 -5.31 14.07 -2.90
CA LEU A 15 -6.17 13.28 -2.01
C LEU A 15 -7.57 13.10 -2.58
N GLU A 16 -8.17 14.13 -3.13
CA GLU A 16 -9.50 14.04 -3.74
C GLU A 16 -9.49 13.05 -4.91
N GLY A 17 -8.53 13.16 -5.83
CA GLY A 17 -8.41 12.22 -6.96
C GLY A 17 -8.16 10.76 -6.51
N ALA A 18 -7.35 10.57 -5.48
CA ALA A 18 -7.10 9.25 -4.91
C ALA A 18 -8.33 8.66 -4.18
N VAL A 19 -9.12 9.49 -3.47
CA VAL A 19 -10.36 9.05 -2.82
C VAL A 19 -11.40 8.66 -3.87
N GLU A 20 -11.59 9.48 -4.91
CA GLU A 20 -12.51 9.13 -6.01
C GLU A 20 -12.09 7.83 -6.70
N ALA A 21 -10.77 7.60 -6.88
CA ALA A 21 -10.27 6.35 -7.45
C ALA A 21 -10.49 5.13 -6.52
N MET A 22 -10.39 5.31 -5.20
CA MET A 22 -10.77 4.27 -4.23
C MET A 22 -12.26 3.91 -4.33
N GLU A 23 -13.14 4.91 -4.44
CA GLU A 23 -14.58 4.69 -4.55
C GLU A 23 -14.95 3.91 -5.82
N ARG A 24 -14.29 4.21 -6.94
CA ARG A 24 -14.48 3.45 -8.20
C ARG A 24 -13.94 2.02 -8.16
N SER A 25 -13.06 1.71 -7.21
CA SER A 25 -12.44 0.38 -7.10
C SER A 25 -13.33 -0.65 -6.39
N HIS A 26 -14.46 -0.23 -5.81
CA HIS A 26 -15.47 -1.08 -5.18
C HIS A 26 -14.91 -2.14 -4.22
N LEU A 27 -14.02 -1.70 -3.31
CA LEU A 27 -13.37 -2.59 -2.36
C LEU A 27 -14.21 -2.72 -1.09
N SER A 28 -14.78 -3.91 -0.88
CA SER A 28 -15.74 -4.22 0.19
C SER A 28 -15.35 -3.67 1.56
N ASN A 29 -14.11 -3.89 2.01
CA ASN A 29 -13.70 -3.47 3.36
C ASN A 29 -13.41 -1.96 3.46
N TYR A 30 -13.12 -1.30 2.34
CA TYR A 30 -12.92 0.16 2.30
C TYR A 30 -14.25 0.92 2.12
N GLU A 31 -15.21 0.36 1.39
CA GLU A 31 -16.59 0.88 1.33
C GLU A 31 -17.23 0.84 2.72
N LEU A 32 -17.05 -0.26 3.47
CA LEU A 32 -17.53 -0.38 4.85
C LEU A 32 -16.90 0.65 5.81
N ALA A 33 -15.64 1.01 5.60
CA ALA A 33 -14.96 2.03 6.40
C ALA A 33 -15.51 3.45 6.13
N GLY A 34 -16.03 3.69 4.93
CA GLY A 34 -16.58 4.97 4.52
C GLY A 34 -15.52 6.00 4.10
N ARG A 35 -15.96 6.97 3.31
CA ARG A 35 -15.12 7.95 2.60
C ARG A 35 -14.14 8.69 3.50
N GLU A 36 -14.58 9.16 4.67
CA GLU A 36 -13.73 9.92 5.59
C GLU A 36 -12.53 9.10 6.09
N GLN A 37 -12.75 7.82 6.41
CA GLN A 37 -11.68 6.94 6.86
C GLN A 37 -10.71 6.62 5.72
N VAL A 38 -11.21 6.45 4.50
CA VAL A 38 -10.37 6.30 3.30
C VAL A 38 -9.51 7.54 3.09
N HIS A 39 -10.10 8.73 3.18
CA HIS A 39 -9.39 10.00 3.06
C HIS A 39 -8.28 10.14 4.11
N GLN A 40 -8.56 9.84 5.39
CA GLN A 40 -7.53 9.90 6.45
C GLN A 40 -6.37 8.91 6.21
N ARG A 41 -6.67 7.69 5.72
CA ARG A 41 -5.65 6.69 5.39
C ARG A 41 -4.75 7.15 4.24
N LEU A 42 -5.34 7.68 3.16
CA LEU A 42 -4.61 8.23 2.02
C LEU A 42 -3.79 9.46 2.43
N LYS A 43 -4.34 10.32 3.30
CA LYS A 43 -3.62 11.47 3.86
C LYS A 43 -2.37 11.04 4.64
N ALA A 44 -2.48 10.03 5.50
CA ALA A 44 -1.32 9.50 6.22
C ALA A 44 -0.25 8.98 5.27
N LEU A 45 -0.65 8.25 4.22
CA LEU A 45 0.26 7.74 3.21
C LEU A 45 0.93 8.86 2.38
N LEU A 46 0.20 9.91 2.02
CA LEU A 46 0.73 11.07 1.30
C LEU A 46 1.74 11.86 2.15
N VAL A 47 1.45 12.04 3.45
CA VAL A 47 2.38 12.69 4.39
C VAL A 47 3.68 11.90 4.49
N LEU A 48 3.59 10.57 4.63
CA LEU A 48 4.77 9.70 4.67
C LEU A 48 5.55 9.73 3.35
N THR A 49 4.85 9.73 2.22
CA THR A 49 5.47 9.82 0.89
C THR A 49 6.25 11.12 0.73
N THR A 50 5.61 12.25 1.06
CA THR A 50 6.22 13.58 1.00
C THR A 50 7.47 13.67 1.89
N ARG A 51 7.39 13.11 3.10
CA ARG A 51 8.52 13.05 4.03
C ARG A 51 9.66 12.20 3.48
N ALA A 52 9.37 10.99 2.98
CA ALA A 52 10.37 10.08 2.45
C ALA A 52 11.08 10.66 1.21
N VAL A 53 10.34 11.37 0.34
CA VAL A 53 10.92 12.11 -0.79
C VAL A 53 11.87 13.19 -0.27
N LYS A 54 11.42 14.03 0.66
CA LYS A 54 12.21 15.16 1.20
C LYS A 54 13.47 14.69 1.92
N GLU A 55 13.37 13.66 2.75
CA GLU A 55 14.46 13.15 3.59
C GLU A 55 15.33 12.09 2.88
N ARG A 56 14.95 11.65 1.68
CA ARG A 56 15.57 10.53 0.95
C ARG A 56 15.70 9.28 1.83
N ASN A 57 14.68 9.01 2.63
CA ASN A 57 14.67 7.93 3.62
C ASN A 57 13.41 7.07 3.49
N LEU A 58 13.60 5.80 3.12
CA LEU A 58 12.52 4.83 2.93
C LEU A 58 12.10 4.12 4.22
N GLY A 59 12.92 4.19 5.28
CA GLY A 59 12.72 3.45 6.53
C GLY A 59 11.32 3.64 7.13
N PRO A 60 10.85 4.90 7.33
CA PRO A 60 9.51 5.15 7.86
C PRO A 60 8.38 4.61 6.99
N MET A 61 8.50 4.66 5.65
CA MET A 61 7.50 4.11 4.73
C MET A 61 7.42 2.58 4.84
N ILE A 62 8.57 1.91 4.87
CA ILE A 62 8.64 0.45 5.03
C ILE A 62 8.05 0.01 6.37
N ALA A 63 8.39 0.69 7.47
CA ALA A 63 7.86 0.39 8.79
C ALA A 63 6.34 0.59 8.87
N TYR A 64 5.83 1.68 8.28
CA TYR A 64 4.40 1.93 8.18
C TYR A 64 3.68 0.82 7.39
N ALA A 65 4.23 0.44 6.24
CA ALA A 65 3.67 -0.61 5.40
C ALA A 65 3.64 -1.99 6.10
N ASP A 66 4.68 -2.34 6.86
CA ASP A 66 4.68 -3.57 7.67
C ASP A 66 3.61 -3.56 8.76
N SER A 67 3.44 -2.44 9.47
CA SER A 67 2.39 -2.30 10.51
C SER A 67 1.00 -2.45 9.90
N ILE A 68 0.71 -1.68 8.85
CA ILE A 68 -0.58 -1.73 8.16
C ILE A 68 -0.83 -3.12 7.58
N ALA A 69 0.18 -3.79 7.02
CA ALA A 69 0.03 -5.14 6.51
C ALA A 69 -0.46 -6.12 7.59
N ARG A 70 0.12 -6.06 8.79
CA ARG A 70 -0.29 -6.91 9.93
C ARG A 70 -1.69 -6.61 10.40
N GLU A 71 -2.00 -5.33 10.58
CA GLU A 71 -3.33 -4.89 11.03
C GLU A 71 -4.42 -5.31 10.05
N ARG A 72 -4.19 -5.11 8.75
CA ARG A 72 -5.16 -5.42 7.69
C ARG A 72 -5.30 -6.91 7.44
N TYR A 73 -4.20 -7.66 7.47
CA TYR A 73 -4.26 -9.11 7.42
C TYR A 73 -5.08 -9.68 8.60
N ALA A 74 -4.84 -9.20 9.82
CA ALA A 74 -5.60 -9.63 11.00
C ALA A 74 -7.08 -9.25 10.93
N ALA A 75 -7.40 -8.13 10.27
CA ALA A 75 -8.77 -7.69 10.02
C ALA A 75 -9.42 -8.34 8.78
N GLY A 76 -8.74 -9.28 8.10
CA GLY A 76 -9.30 -10.03 6.97
C GLY A 76 -9.32 -9.28 5.64
N PHE A 77 -8.56 -8.20 5.49
CA PHE A 77 -8.42 -7.49 4.21
C PHE A 77 -7.53 -8.28 3.26
N ASP A 78 -7.94 -8.34 1.99
CA ASP A 78 -7.09 -8.90 0.95
C ASP A 78 -5.91 -8.00 0.64
N LEU A 79 -4.79 -8.61 0.24
CA LEU A 79 -3.58 -7.91 -0.16
C LEU A 79 -3.85 -6.90 -1.29
N SER A 80 -4.71 -7.27 -2.24
CA SER A 80 -5.12 -6.40 -3.35
C SER A 80 -5.80 -5.13 -2.84
N GLU A 81 -6.71 -5.23 -1.86
CA GLU A 81 -7.42 -4.07 -1.30
C GLU A 81 -6.45 -3.06 -0.69
N VAL A 82 -5.46 -3.53 0.05
CA VAL A 82 -4.49 -2.63 0.71
C VAL A 82 -3.50 -2.05 -0.30
N GLN A 83 -3.07 -2.82 -1.29
CA GLN A 83 -2.21 -2.30 -2.37
C GLN A 83 -2.91 -1.26 -3.23
N THR A 84 -4.22 -1.37 -3.44
CA THR A 84 -4.99 -0.36 -4.20
C THR A 84 -4.83 1.02 -3.61
N ALA A 85 -4.81 1.18 -2.28
CA ALA A 85 -4.60 2.48 -1.64
C ALA A 85 -3.24 3.11 -1.99
N PHE A 86 -2.20 2.30 -2.22
CA PHE A 86 -0.91 2.79 -2.71
C PHE A 86 -0.96 3.13 -4.20
N ASN A 87 -1.62 2.30 -5.01
CA ASN A 87 -1.72 2.49 -6.46
C ASN A 87 -2.46 3.77 -6.82
N VAL A 88 -3.64 3.99 -6.23
CA VAL A 88 -4.47 5.18 -6.51
C VAL A 88 -3.78 6.47 -6.06
N LEU A 89 -3.02 6.43 -4.97
CA LEU A 89 -2.25 7.59 -4.52
C LEU A 89 -1.07 7.87 -5.45
N GLU A 90 -0.35 6.82 -5.87
CA GLU A 90 0.76 6.95 -6.83
C GLU A 90 0.27 7.56 -8.15
N GLU A 91 -0.83 7.06 -8.68
CA GLU A 91 -1.44 7.57 -9.92
C GLU A 91 -1.84 9.03 -9.78
N ALA A 92 -2.54 9.41 -8.69
CA ALA A 92 -2.93 10.79 -8.44
C ALA A 92 -1.72 11.74 -8.34
N ILE A 93 -0.62 11.29 -7.73
CA ILE A 93 0.64 12.05 -7.67
C ILE A 93 1.25 12.18 -9.07
N TRP A 94 1.34 11.10 -9.84
CA TRP A 94 1.88 11.13 -11.21
C TRP A 94 1.09 12.08 -12.10
N THR A 95 -0.24 12.02 -12.07
CA THR A 95 -1.12 12.96 -12.77
C THR A 95 -0.76 14.40 -12.38
N ARG A 96 -0.56 14.67 -11.09
CA ARG A 96 -0.19 16.03 -10.66
C ARG A 96 1.20 16.44 -11.15
N ILE A 97 2.17 15.54 -11.14
CA ILE A 97 3.53 15.78 -11.66
C ILE A 97 3.47 16.17 -13.14
N VAL A 98 2.80 15.37 -13.98
CA VAL A 98 2.77 15.61 -15.43
C VAL A 98 2.02 16.89 -15.81
N HIS A 99 1.08 17.35 -14.98
CA HIS A 99 0.35 18.59 -15.20
C HIS A 99 1.08 19.85 -14.71
N THR A 100 2.09 19.73 -13.85
CA THR A 100 2.64 20.89 -13.14
C THR A 100 4.13 21.08 -13.37
N LEU A 101 4.90 20.00 -13.51
CA LEU A 101 6.34 20.08 -13.75
C LEU A 101 6.65 20.13 -15.24
N PRO A 102 7.79 20.75 -15.65
CA PRO A 102 8.25 20.65 -17.02
C PRO A 102 8.73 19.21 -17.33
N PRO A 103 8.67 18.76 -18.60
CA PRO A 103 9.04 17.39 -18.96
C PRO A 103 10.48 16.98 -18.59
N ALA A 104 11.39 17.94 -18.49
CA ALA A 104 12.78 17.69 -18.09
C ALA A 104 12.90 17.10 -16.68
N ASP A 105 11.93 17.39 -15.80
CA ASP A 105 11.93 16.98 -14.40
C ASP A 105 11.17 15.66 -14.16
N PHE A 106 10.46 15.13 -15.18
CA PHE A 106 9.62 13.95 -15.04
C PHE A 106 10.39 12.72 -14.59
N GLY A 107 11.58 12.48 -15.14
CA GLY A 107 12.38 11.30 -14.82
C GLY A 107 12.72 11.24 -13.34
N GLU A 108 13.18 12.36 -12.77
CA GLU A 108 13.48 12.44 -11.34
C GLU A 108 12.21 12.38 -10.49
N ALA A 109 11.20 13.20 -10.80
CA ALA A 109 10.01 13.32 -9.98
C ALA A 109 9.22 12.00 -9.91
N LEU A 110 8.96 11.37 -11.06
CA LEU A 110 8.27 10.08 -11.11
C LEU A 110 9.11 8.99 -10.46
N GLY A 111 10.43 8.94 -10.76
CA GLY A 111 11.33 7.94 -10.19
C GLY A 111 11.38 7.96 -8.67
N LEU A 112 11.39 9.14 -8.04
CA LEU A 112 11.38 9.28 -6.59
C LEU A 112 10.08 8.78 -5.95
N VAL A 113 8.94 9.16 -6.52
CA VAL A 113 7.62 8.71 -6.02
C VAL A 113 7.49 7.19 -6.15
N SER A 114 7.84 6.64 -7.32
CA SER A 114 7.78 5.21 -7.57
C SER A 114 8.70 4.42 -6.65
N THR A 115 9.87 4.96 -6.32
CA THR A 115 10.80 4.35 -5.37
C THR A 115 10.20 4.29 -3.97
N VAL A 116 9.62 5.40 -3.50
CA VAL A 116 9.04 5.49 -2.15
C VAL A 116 7.83 4.58 -2.01
N LEU A 117 6.84 4.71 -2.89
CA LEU A 117 5.61 3.92 -2.82
C LEU A 117 5.87 2.45 -3.17
N GLY A 118 6.77 2.18 -4.10
CA GLY A 118 7.22 0.82 -4.44
C GLY A 118 7.83 0.09 -3.25
N ALA A 119 8.70 0.76 -2.46
CA ALA A 119 9.26 0.17 -1.24
C ALA A 119 8.18 -0.17 -0.20
N GLY A 120 7.14 0.68 -0.08
CA GLY A 120 5.98 0.40 0.76
C GLY A 120 5.19 -0.83 0.29
N LYS A 121 4.85 -0.90 -1.00
CA LYS A 121 4.12 -2.04 -1.61
C LYS A 121 4.89 -3.35 -1.47
N ASP A 122 6.19 -3.32 -1.70
CA ASP A 122 7.08 -4.48 -1.56
C ASP A 122 7.14 -4.98 -0.09
N ALA A 123 7.26 -4.06 0.87
CA ALA A 123 7.18 -4.41 2.30
C ALA A 123 5.82 -5.05 2.64
N LEU A 124 4.73 -4.45 2.17
CA LEU A 124 3.37 -4.93 2.37
C LEU A 124 3.18 -6.35 1.83
N ALA A 125 3.60 -6.59 0.59
CA ALA A 125 3.52 -7.90 -0.06
C ALA A 125 4.31 -8.97 0.68
N ARG A 126 5.56 -8.69 1.07
CA ARG A 126 6.39 -9.63 1.85
C ARG A 126 5.76 -9.99 3.19
N THR A 127 5.19 -9.00 3.89
CA THR A 127 4.54 -9.23 5.19
C THR A 127 3.29 -10.09 5.04
N TYR A 128 2.45 -9.82 4.04
CA TYR A 128 1.29 -10.66 3.72
C TYR A 128 1.69 -12.11 3.40
N VAL A 129 2.70 -12.31 2.55
CA VAL A 129 3.21 -13.66 2.23
C VAL A 129 3.70 -14.37 3.49
N THR A 130 4.47 -13.69 4.33
CA THR A 130 4.98 -14.25 5.59
C THR A 130 3.85 -14.68 6.53
N LEU A 131 2.81 -13.86 6.68
CA LEU A 131 1.67 -14.15 7.54
C LEU A 131 0.85 -15.33 7.00
N ALA A 132 0.58 -15.34 5.68
CA ALA A 132 -0.15 -16.42 5.02
C ALA A 132 0.60 -17.76 5.10
N SER A 133 1.92 -17.77 4.95
CA SER A 133 2.73 -18.98 5.10
C SER A 133 2.65 -19.56 6.53
N LYS A 134 2.71 -18.70 7.55
CA LYS A 134 2.61 -19.14 8.96
C LYS A 134 1.22 -19.69 9.31
N ALA A 135 0.17 -19.05 8.82
CA ALA A 135 -1.21 -19.54 9.02
C ALA A 135 -1.41 -20.94 8.42
N ARG A 136 -0.85 -21.20 7.22
CA ARG A 136 -0.94 -22.49 6.54
C ARG A 136 -0.16 -23.61 7.24
N THR A 137 0.97 -23.30 7.87
CA THR A 137 1.75 -24.32 8.61
C THR A 137 1.06 -24.82 9.88
N GLY A 138 0.16 -24.03 10.48
CA GLY A 138 -0.60 -24.43 11.66
C GLY A 138 -1.71 -25.46 11.39
N SER A 139 -2.14 -25.64 10.14
CA SER A 139 -3.21 -26.57 9.77
C SER A 139 -2.73 -27.96 9.31
N LEU A 140 -1.42 -28.15 9.14
CA LEU A 140 -0.84 -29.44 8.75
C LEU A 140 -0.51 -30.25 10.00
N ASN A 141 -1.48 -31.05 10.47
CA ASN A 141 -1.19 -32.15 11.39
C ASN A 141 -0.51 -33.28 10.60
N LEU A 142 0.81 -33.16 10.45
CA LEU A 142 1.63 -34.13 9.71
C LEU A 142 1.57 -35.53 10.34
N GLN A 143 1.20 -35.65 11.62
CA GLN A 143 1.03 -36.95 12.28
C GLN A 143 -0.05 -37.81 11.60
N SER A 144 -1.07 -37.19 10.98
CA SER A 144 -2.09 -37.90 10.21
C SER A 144 -1.57 -38.57 8.92
N LEU A 145 -0.46 -38.06 8.35
CA LEU A 145 0.21 -38.65 7.20
C LEU A 145 1.09 -39.86 7.59
N PHE A 146 1.53 -39.91 8.85
CA PHE A 146 2.37 -40.99 9.37
C PHE A 146 1.58 -42.12 10.04
N SER A 147 0.29 -41.92 10.34
CA SER A 147 -0.52 -42.92 11.06
C SER A 147 -0.93 -44.14 10.25
N GLY A 148 -0.70 -44.18 8.92
CA GLY A 148 -0.86 -45.38 8.08
C GLY A 148 -2.28 -45.98 8.03
N THR A 149 -2.80 -46.27 6.84
CA THR A 149 -4.02 -47.09 6.73
C THR A 149 -3.68 -48.57 6.96
N GLU A 150 -3.42 -48.95 8.20
CA GLU A 150 -3.44 -50.37 8.58
C GLU A 150 -4.90 -50.80 8.79
N SER A 151 -5.55 -51.19 7.69
CA SER A 151 -6.74 -52.04 7.72
C SER A 151 -6.87 -52.74 6.38
N GLY A 152 -6.59 -54.06 6.36
CA GLY A 152 -7.17 -54.97 5.38
C GLY A 152 -6.20 -55.92 4.68
N LEU A 153 -5.73 -56.96 5.39
CA LEU A 153 -5.65 -58.33 4.88
C LEU A 153 -6.14 -59.29 5.97
#